data_AF-A0AAJ7C970-F1
#
_entry.id   AF-A0AAJ7C970-F1
#
_cell.length_a   1.000
_cell.length_b   1.000
_cell.length_c   1.000
_cell.angle_alpha   90.00
_cell.angle_beta   90.00
_cell.angle_gamma   90.00
#
_symmetry.space_group_name_H-M   'P 1'
#
loop_
_entity.id
_entity.type
_entity.pdbx_description
1 polymer ?
#
loop_
_entity_poly.entity_id
_entity_poly.type
_entity_poly.pdbx_seq_one_letter_code
_entity_poly.pdbx_strand_id
1 'polypeptide(L)'
;MSYLIAIATFNCFLDYIAPIIIKFILFRLYSGSKCDRILRDDLLNVRQEMSGISMVDEFSKYAKLQRKYNKLETELKDNVNARMSSRMKARLIITYAFSIFNALVTLFLLYLYRSEPVVILPKGILWPFQSILSWPCSQDNAISLTIWIMISRLVVSICKRADDS
;
A
#
# COMPACT_ATOMS: atom_id res chain seq x y z
N MET A 1 -3.59 -27.17 17.53
CA MET A 1 -2.63 -27.45 16.44
C MET A 1 -3.05 -26.86 15.08
N SER A 2 -4.03 -27.40 14.35
CA SER A 2 -4.39 -26.93 13.00
C SER A 2 -4.99 -25.51 12.93
N TYR A 3 -5.73 -25.08 13.95
CA TYR A 3 -6.29 -23.72 14.01
C TYR A 3 -5.22 -22.62 14.13
N LEU A 4 -4.07 -22.90 14.74
CA LEU A 4 -2.98 -21.93 14.88
C LEU A 4 -2.36 -21.58 13.53
N ILE A 5 -2.17 -22.60 12.68
CA ILE A 5 -1.68 -22.42 11.32
C ILE A 5 -2.69 -21.61 10.53
N ALA A 6 -3.98 -21.92 10.66
CA ALA A 6 -5.05 -21.18 9.98
C ALA A 6 -5.07 -19.70 10.40
N ILE A 7 -4.94 -19.40 11.70
CA ILE A 7 -4.92 -18.03 12.21
C ILE A 7 -3.65 -17.27 11.80
N ALA A 8 -2.48 -17.94 11.82
CA ALA A 8 -1.21 -17.34 11.42
C ALA A 8 -1.15 -17.06 9.91
N THR A 9 -1.61 -18.01 9.09
CA THR A 9 -1.72 -17.82 7.64
C THR A 9 -2.73 -16.73 7.32
N PHE A 10 -3.89 -16.70 7.99
CA PHE A 10 -4.89 -15.64 7.82
C PHE A 10 -4.34 -14.25 8.16
N ASN A 11 -3.60 -14.09 9.26
CA ASN A 11 -2.93 -12.82 9.58
C ASN A 11 -1.93 -12.40 8.49
N CYS A 12 -1.17 -13.34 7.94
CA CYS A 12 -0.21 -13.06 6.88
C CYS A 12 -0.91 -12.65 5.56
N PHE A 13 -2.03 -13.29 5.23
CA PHE A 13 -2.89 -12.89 4.12
C PHE A 13 -3.50 -11.51 4.34
N LEU A 14 -3.92 -11.19 5.56
CA LEU A 14 -4.48 -9.88 5.90
C LEU A 14 -3.46 -8.75 5.69
N ASP A 15 -2.20 -8.96 6.07
CA ASP A 15 -1.08 -8.03 5.81
C ASP A 15 -0.75 -7.86 4.31
N TYR A 16 -1.06 -8.85 3.49
CA TYR A 16 -0.90 -8.75 2.04
C TYR A 16 -2.07 -8.00 1.38
N ILE A 17 -3.29 -8.28 1.83
CA ILE A 17 -4.52 -7.74 1.24
C ILE A 17 -4.82 -6.29 1.72
N ALA A 18 -4.34 -5.89 2.91
CA ALA A 18 -4.53 -4.55 3.47
C ALA A 18 -4.23 -3.39 2.49
N PRO A 19 -3.06 -3.30 1.82
CA PRO A 19 -2.78 -2.22 0.88
C PRO A 19 -3.72 -2.23 -0.35
N ILE A 20 -4.21 -3.41 -0.76
CA ILE A 20 -5.17 -3.57 -1.86
C ILE A 20 -6.53 -3.01 -1.44
N ILE A 21 -7.02 -3.37 -0.26
CA ILE A 21 -8.27 -2.85 0.30
C ILE A 21 -8.19 -1.35 0.52
N ILE A 22 -7.09 -0.84 1.10
CA ILE A 22 -6.90 0.60 1.32
C ILE A 22 -6.87 1.33 -0.03
N LYS A 23 -6.17 0.77 -1.05
CA LYS A 23 -6.18 1.31 -2.41
C LYS A 23 -7.59 1.38 -2.97
N PHE A 24 -8.36 0.31 -2.80
CA PHE A 24 -9.72 0.18 -3.31
C PHE A 24 -10.68 1.14 -2.63
N ILE A 25 -10.64 1.24 -1.30
CA ILE A 25 -11.46 2.18 -0.51
C ILE A 25 -11.12 3.62 -0.88
N LEU A 26 -9.83 3.99 -0.89
CA LEU A 26 -9.40 5.33 -1.31
C LEU A 26 -9.79 5.61 -2.76
N PHE A 27 -9.65 4.63 -3.65
CA PHE A 27 -10.10 4.76 -5.03
C PHE A 27 -11.61 5.01 -5.09
N ARG A 28 -12.44 4.25 -4.38
CA ARG A 28 -13.90 4.46 -4.34
C ARG A 28 -14.28 5.82 -3.75
N LEU A 29 -13.59 6.26 -2.69
CA LEU A 29 -13.88 7.52 -2.00
C LEU A 29 -13.44 8.74 -2.84
N TYR A 30 -12.28 8.66 -3.48
CA TYR A 30 -11.72 9.76 -4.28
C TYR A 30 -12.12 9.74 -5.76
N SER A 31 -12.44 8.59 -6.35
CA SER A 31 -12.97 8.46 -7.71
C SER A 31 -14.39 9.02 -7.85
N GLY A 32 -15.05 9.34 -6.74
CA GLY A 32 -16.29 10.13 -6.73
C GLY A 32 -16.09 11.62 -7.05
N SER A 33 -14.86 12.11 -7.22
CA SER A 33 -14.61 13.52 -7.51
C SER A 33 -14.86 13.85 -8.98
N LYS A 34 -16.13 14.09 -9.32
CA LYS A 34 -16.59 14.77 -10.55
C LYS A 34 -15.79 16.06 -10.88
N CYS A 35 -15.14 16.61 -9.86
CA CYS A 35 -14.28 17.79 -9.89
C CYS A 35 -13.11 17.69 -10.88
N ASP A 36 -12.50 16.50 -11.06
CA ASP A 36 -11.35 16.34 -11.96
C ASP A 36 -11.74 16.39 -13.45
N ARG A 37 -13.01 16.11 -13.80
CA ARG A 37 -13.53 16.26 -15.18
C ARG A 37 -13.87 17.71 -15.50
N ILE A 38 -14.54 18.41 -14.59
CA ILE A 38 -14.94 19.82 -14.76
C ILE A 38 -13.71 20.71 -15.00
N LEU A 39 -12.65 20.48 -14.23
CA LEU A 39 -11.42 21.27 -14.31
C LEU A 39 -10.58 20.96 -15.56
N ARG A 40 -10.73 19.76 -16.13
CA ARG A 40 -10.16 19.39 -17.44
C ARG A 40 -10.96 19.97 -18.60
N ASP A 41 -12.29 20.02 -18.48
CA ASP A 41 -13.16 20.62 -19.49
C ASP A 41 -12.96 22.14 -19.59
N ASP A 42 -12.77 22.84 -18.46
CA ASP A 42 -12.41 24.26 -18.45
C ASP A 42 -11.08 24.54 -19.16
N LEU A 43 -10.08 23.67 -18.98
CA LEU A 43 -8.80 23.77 -19.70
C LEU A 43 -8.96 23.59 -21.21
N LEU A 44 -9.81 22.64 -21.63
CA LEU A 44 -10.08 22.38 -23.04
C LEU A 44 -10.82 23.55 -23.69
N ASN A 45 -11.78 24.16 -22.99
CA ASN A 45 -12.49 25.34 -23.47
C ASN A 45 -11.56 26.54 -23.68
N VAL A 46 -10.68 26.86 -22.72
CA VAL A 46 -9.73 27.98 -22.87
C VAL A 46 -8.70 27.70 -23.99
N ARG A 47 -8.28 26.44 -24.17
CA ARG A 47 -7.44 26.04 -25.31
C ARG A 47 -8.16 26.22 -26.64
N GLN A 48 -9.44 25.93 -26.70
CA GLN A 48 -10.26 26.09 -27.90
C GLN A 48 -10.47 27.57 -28.23
N GLU A 49 -10.69 28.44 -27.23
CA GLU A 49 -10.74 29.89 -27.42
C GLU A 49 -9.43 30.47 -27.99
N MET A 50 -8.28 29.96 -27.57
CA MET A 50 -6.98 30.37 -28.13
C MET A 50 -6.77 29.95 -29.58
N SER A 51 -7.30 28.79 -29.96
CA SER A 51 -7.14 28.25 -31.32
C SER A 51 -7.96 29.01 -32.37
N GLY A 52 -8.96 29.78 -31.95
CA GLY A 52 -9.82 30.58 -32.83
C GLY A 52 -9.32 32.01 -33.10
N ILE A 53 -8.26 32.47 -32.43
CA ILE A 53 -7.74 33.84 -32.55
C ILE A 53 -6.53 33.87 -33.49
N SER A 54 -6.57 34.72 -34.52
CA SER A 54 -5.43 34.96 -35.42
C SER A 54 -4.25 35.54 -34.63
N MET A 55 -3.21 34.72 -34.47
CA MET A 55 -2.00 35.02 -33.69
C MET A 55 -1.21 36.23 -34.23
N VAL A 56 -1.44 36.62 -35.49
CA VAL A 56 -0.64 37.61 -36.22
C VAL A 56 -1.21 39.03 -36.11
N ASP A 57 -2.54 39.22 -36.11
CA ASP A 57 -3.15 40.56 -36.04
C ASP A 57 -3.49 41.01 -34.61
N GLU A 58 -3.72 40.07 -33.68
CA GLU A 58 -4.14 40.36 -32.31
C GLU A 58 -3.14 39.87 -31.25
N PHE A 59 -1.84 39.97 -31.52
CA PHE A 59 -0.76 39.50 -30.62
C PHE A 59 -0.92 39.97 -29.17
N SER A 60 -1.42 41.20 -28.95
CA SER A 60 -1.69 41.72 -27.59
C SER A 60 -2.83 41.00 -26.88
N LYS A 61 -3.89 40.61 -27.60
CA LYS A 61 -5.00 39.82 -27.04
C LYS A 61 -4.57 38.37 -26.86
N TYR A 62 -3.85 37.79 -27.83
CA TYR A 62 -3.29 36.45 -27.73
C TYR A 62 -2.32 36.32 -26.53
N ALA A 63 -1.40 37.27 -26.35
CA ALA A 63 -0.47 37.27 -25.21
C ALA A 63 -1.18 37.43 -23.85
N LYS A 64 -2.25 38.24 -23.77
CA LYS A 64 -3.09 38.34 -22.57
C LYS A 64 -3.81 37.03 -22.29
N LEU A 65 -4.37 36.39 -23.31
CA LEU A 65 -5.07 35.12 -23.18
C LEU A 65 -4.09 34.01 -22.76
N GLN A 66 -2.92 33.91 -23.40
CA GLN A 66 -1.85 32.96 -23.09
C GLN A 66 -1.43 33.04 -21.61
N ARG A 67 -1.25 34.25 -21.07
CA ARG A 67 -0.95 34.45 -19.64
C ARG A 67 -2.09 33.96 -18.75
N LYS A 68 -3.34 34.18 -19.14
CA LYS A 68 -4.53 33.71 -18.41
C LYS A 68 -4.60 32.18 -18.41
N TYR A 69 -4.31 31.52 -19.52
CA TYR A 69 -4.24 30.06 -19.62
C TYR A 69 -3.09 29.48 -18.80
N ASN A 70 -1.87 30.01 -18.92
CA ASN A 70 -0.73 29.54 -18.12
C ASN A 70 -1.02 29.67 -16.62
N LYS A 71 -1.72 30.74 -16.20
CA LYS A 71 -2.16 30.91 -14.81
C LYS A 71 -3.16 29.82 -14.40
N LEU A 72 -4.20 29.57 -15.21
CA LEU A 72 -5.19 28.51 -14.96
C LEU A 72 -4.55 27.12 -14.94
N GLU A 73 -3.62 26.84 -15.86
CA GLU A 73 -2.89 25.57 -15.93
C GLU A 73 -2.03 25.35 -14.69
N THR A 74 -1.36 26.41 -14.21
CA THR A 74 -0.53 26.33 -13.00
C THR A 74 -1.39 26.09 -11.77
N GLU A 75 -2.49 26.85 -11.62
CA GLU A 75 -3.44 26.69 -10.52
C GLU A 75 -4.10 25.30 -10.54
N LEU A 76 -4.38 24.76 -11.72
CA LEU A 76 -4.84 23.39 -11.89
C LEU A 76 -3.81 22.38 -11.40
N LYS A 77 -2.57 22.48 -11.91
CA LYS A 77 -1.49 21.56 -11.55
C LYS A 77 -1.24 21.59 -10.04
N ASP A 78 -1.24 22.76 -9.43
CA ASP A 78 -1.06 22.92 -7.99
C ASP A 78 -2.19 22.29 -7.19
N ASN A 79 -3.45 22.50 -7.59
CA ASN A 79 -4.60 21.86 -6.95
C ASN A 79 -4.57 20.33 -7.09
N VAL A 80 -4.21 19.82 -8.26
CA VAL A 80 -4.08 18.37 -8.51
C VAL A 80 -2.94 17.79 -7.68
N ASN A 81 -1.77 18.46 -7.65
CA ASN A 81 -0.61 18.03 -6.88
C ASN A 81 -0.87 18.06 -5.38
N ALA A 82 -1.53 19.10 -4.86
CA ALA A 82 -1.92 19.19 -3.46
C ALA A 82 -2.90 18.09 -3.06
N ARG A 83 -3.88 17.77 -3.92
CA ARG A 83 -4.81 16.65 -3.72
C ARG A 83 -4.11 15.30 -3.79
N MET A 84 -3.20 15.11 -4.75
CA MET A 84 -2.42 13.88 -4.89
C MET A 84 -1.51 13.65 -3.68
N SER A 85 -0.83 14.70 -3.21
CA SER A 85 -0.02 14.67 -1.99
C SER A 85 -0.87 14.32 -0.77
N SER A 86 -2.05 14.92 -0.63
CA SER A 86 -2.97 14.63 0.48
C SER A 86 -3.49 13.18 0.45
N ARG A 87 -3.84 12.67 -0.74
CA ARG A 87 -4.24 11.25 -0.94
C ARG A 87 -3.11 10.29 -0.61
N MET A 88 -1.88 10.62 -1.01
CA MET A 88 -0.70 9.81 -0.74
C MET A 88 -0.38 9.79 0.76
N LYS A 89 -0.42 10.95 1.42
CA LYS A 89 -0.26 11.05 2.88
C LYS A 89 -1.31 10.22 3.62
N ALA A 90 -2.59 10.35 3.27
CA ALA A 90 -3.67 9.56 3.87
C ALA A 90 -3.47 8.05 3.66
N ARG A 91 -3.12 7.63 2.44
CA ARG A 91 -2.78 6.23 2.13
C ARG A 91 -1.65 5.72 3.01
N LEU A 92 -0.56 6.47 3.11
CA LEU A 92 0.60 6.08 3.91
C LEU A 92 0.21 5.95 5.38
N ILE A 93 -0.46 6.95 5.95
CA ILE A 93 -0.89 6.94 7.36
C ILE A 93 -1.77 5.72 7.67
N ILE A 94 -2.79 5.46 6.84
CA ILE A 94 -3.71 4.32 7.05
C ILE A 94 -2.96 2.99 6.91
N THR A 95 -2.10 2.87 5.90
CA THR A 95 -1.32 1.64 5.66
C THR A 95 -0.36 1.35 6.81
N TYR A 96 0.36 2.37 7.28
CA TYR A 96 1.25 2.25 8.43
C TYR A 96 0.49 1.89 9.71
N ALA A 97 -0.63 2.56 9.98
CA ALA A 97 -1.46 2.26 11.15
C ALA A 97 -1.94 0.80 11.15
N PHE A 98 -2.44 0.31 10.01
CA PHE A 98 -2.91 -1.07 9.88
C PHE A 98 -1.77 -2.08 10.01
N SER A 99 -0.59 -1.77 9.45
CA SER A 99 0.60 -2.61 9.57
C SER A 99 1.08 -2.72 11.02
N ILE A 100 1.06 -1.63 11.79
CA ILE A 100 1.42 -1.65 13.22
C ILE A 100 0.40 -2.47 14.01
N PHE A 101 -0.89 -2.30 13.73
CA PHE A 101 -1.95 -3.07 14.39
C PHE A 101 -1.80 -4.58 14.14
N ASN A 102 -1.59 -5.01 12.90
CA ASN A 102 -1.35 -6.43 12.60
C ASN A 102 -0.06 -6.96 13.25
N ALA A 103 0.99 -6.15 13.31
CA ALA A 103 2.22 -6.52 14.01
C ALA A 103 1.96 -6.78 15.50
N LEU A 104 1.17 -5.91 16.15
CA LEU A 104 0.76 -6.07 17.55
C LEU A 104 -0.10 -7.32 17.76
N VAL A 105 -1.12 -7.54 16.92
CA VAL A 105 -1.94 -8.76 16.96
C VAL A 105 -1.06 -10.00 16.84
N THR A 106 -0.13 -9.98 15.91
CA THR A 106 0.78 -11.13 15.73
C THR A 106 1.69 -11.34 16.93
N LEU A 107 2.22 -10.26 17.52
CA LEU A 107 3.04 -10.34 18.72
C LEU A 107 2.24 -10.86 19.92
N PHE A 108 0.97 -10.47 20.03
CA PHE A 108 0.04 -10.98 21.02
C PHE A 108 -0.24 -12.48 20.85
N LEU A 109 -0.44 -12.94 19.60
CA LEU A 109 -0.57 -14.36 19.28
C LEU A 109 0.71 -15.14 19.62
N LEU A 110 1.89 -14.59 19.31
CA LEU A 110 3.17 -15.18 19.69
C LEU A 110 3.30 -15.31 21.21
N TYR A 111 2.83 -14.32 21.96
CA TYR A 111 2.87 -14.33 23.41
C TYR A 111 1.94 -15.40 23.99
N LEU A 112 0.70 -15.49 23.49
CA LEU A 112 -0.31 -16.43 23.99
C LEU A 112 0.02 -17.89 23.64
N TYR A 113 0.55 -18.14 22.44
CA TYR A 113 0.83 -19.48 21.92
C TYR A 113 2.32 -19.86 21.93
N ARG A 114 3.13 -19.19 22.76
CA ARG A 114 4.57 -19.41 22.87
C ARG A 114 4.95 -20.87 23.18
N SER A 115 4.07 -21.60 23.85
CA SER A 115 4.31 -22.95 24.36
C SER A 115 3.76 -24.07 23.48
N GLU A 116 3.02 -23.78 22.39
CA GLU A 116 2.46 -24.82 21.51
C GLU A 116 3.31 -25.03 20.24
N PRO A 117 3.80 -26.26 19.98
CA PRO A 117 4.51 -26.60 18.74
C PRO A 117 3.55 -26.63 17.55
N VAL A 118 3.90 -25.99 16.43
CA VAL A 118 2.98 -25.84 15.28
C VAL A 118 3.05 -27.02 14.32
N VAL A 119 4.25 -27.54 14.08
CA VAL A 119 4.49 -28.69 13.20
C VAL A 119 5.47 -29.62 13.90
N ILE A 120 5.09 -30.88 14.03
CA ILE A 120 5.95 -31.96 14.53
C ILE A 120 6.52 -32.66 13.30
N LEU A 121 7.84 -32.60 13.09
CA LEU A 121 8.50 -33.24 11.95
C LEU A 121 9.12 -34.58 12.37
N PRO A 122 9.24 -35.54 11.43
CA PRO A 122 9.94 -36.79 11.69
C PRO A 122 11.44 -36.51 11.95
N LYS A 123 12.02 -37.31 12.84
CA LYS A 123 13.42 -37.18 13.29
C LYS A 123 14.37 -37.18 12.09
N GLY A 124 15.28 -36.20 12.04
CA GLY A 124 16.40 -36.15 11.09
C GLY A 124 16.25 -35.20 9.90
N ILE A 125 15.06 -34.64 9.62
CA ILE A 125 14.86 -33.71 8.49
C ILE A 125 15.47 -32.32 8.71
N LEU A 126 15.62 -31.88 9.97
CA LEU A 126 16.05 -30.52 10.32
C LEU A 126 17.45 -30.44 10.94
N TRP A 127 18.24 -31.51 10.84
CA TRP A 127 19.62 -31.51 11.34
C TRP A 127 20.51 -30.67 10.40
N PRO A 128 21.29 -29.68 10.86
CA PRO A 128 21.65 -29.30 12.24
C PRO A 128 20.86 -28.10 12.83
N PHE A 129 19.96 -27.47 12.09
CA PHE A 129 19.25 -26.24 12.54
C PHE A 129 18.11 -26.50 13.53
N GLN A 130 17.86 -27.75 13.90
CA GLN A 130 16.77 -28.16 14.77
C GLN A 130 16.68 -27.38 16.08
N SER A 131 17.80 -27.11 16.77
CA SER A 131 17.81 -26.29 18.00
C SER A 131 17.43 -24.84 17.77
N ILE A 132 17.74 -24.28 16.60
CA ILE A 132 17.36 -22.91 16.24
C ILE A 132 15.87 -22.89 15.90
N LEU A 133 15.37 -23.88 15.14
CA LEU A 133 13.96 -23.98 14.72
C LEU A 133 12.99 -24.36 15.85
N SER A 134 13.46 -25.05 16.90
CA SER A 134 12.62 -25.41 18.04
C SER A 134 12.48 -24.26 19.03
N TRP A 135 13.46 -23.37 19.16
CA TRP A 135 13.42 -22.25 20.11
C TRP A 135 12.25 -21.30 19.78
N PRO A 136 11.37 -20.92 20.74
CA PRO A 136 11.37 -21.12 22.20
C PRO A 136 10.58 -22.36 22.72
N CYS A 137 10.14 -23.26 21.86
CA CYS A 137 9.44 -24.49 22.23
C CYS A 137 10.45 -25.54 22.74
N SER A 138 10.13 -26.20 23.86
CA SER A 138 10.98 -27.25 24.47
C SER A 138 10.86 -28.63 23.81
N GLN A 139 10.12 -28.78 22.71
CA GLN A 139 9.96 -30.07 22.04
C GLN A 139 10.96 -30.25 20.89
N ASP A 140 11.72 -31.35 20.95
CA ASP A 140 12.63 -31.75 19.89
C ASP A 140 11.87 -32.12 18.61
N ASN A 141 12.34 -31.63 17.45
CA ASN A 141 11.76 -31.84 16.11
C ASN A 141 10.47 -31.06 15.83
N ALA A 142 10.15 -30.03 16.62
CA ALA A 142 9.04 -29.13 16.34
C ALA A 142 9.52 -27.78 15.76
N ILE A 143 8.73 -27.21 14.84
CA ILE A 143 8.90 -25.82 14.41
C ILE A 143 8.04 -24.93 15.31
N SER A 144 8.67 -23.93 15.92
CA SER A 144 7.96 -22.94 16.74
C SER A 144 7.10 -22.00 15.88
N LEU A 145 5.96 -21.58 16.43
CA LEU A 145 5.07 -20.61 15.78
C LEU A 145 5.79 -19.30 15.42
N THR A 146 6.72 -18.90 16.29
CA THR A 146 7.53 -17.69 16.12
C THR A 146 8.38 -17.77 14.85
N ILE A 147 9.02 -18.90 14.61
CA ILE A 147 9.91 -19.10 13.46
C ILE A 147 9.12 -19.27 12.18
N TRP A 148 7.99 -19.97 12.22
CA TRP A 148 7.08 -20.06 11.08
C TRP A 148 6.59 -18.68 10.62
N ILE A 149 6.15 -17.83 11.55
CA ILE A 149 5.68 -16.47 11.27
C ILE A 149 6.82 -15.57 10.76
N MET A 150 8.03 -15.72 11.30
CA MET A 150 9.20 -14.96 10.85
C MET A 150 9.58 -15.33 9.41
N ILE A 151 9.63 -16.63 9.09
CA ILE A 151 9.91 -17.12 7.73
C ILE A 151 8.83 -16.64 6.77
N SER A 152 7.55 -16.80 7.11
CA SER A 152 6.45 -16.39 6.24
C SER A 152 6.48 -14.89 5.96
N ARG A 153 6.77 -14.06 6.97
CA ARG A 153 6.94 -12.62 6.82
C ARG A 153 8.14 -12.24 5.97
N LEU A 154 9.26 -12.93 6.15
CA LEU A 154 10.47 -12.71 5.37
C LEU A 154 10.18 -12.98 3.88
N VAL A 155 9.55 -14.12 3.58
CA VAL A 155 9.17 -14.50 2.21
C VAL A 155 8.22 -13.46 1.60
N VAL A 156 7.18 -13.05 2.33
CA VAL A 156 6.24 -12.02 1.86
C VAL A 156 6.96 -10.68 1.64
N SER A 157 7.91 -10.30 2.51
CA SER A 157 8.69 -9.07 2.34
C SER A 157 9.60 -9.12 1.12
N ILE A 158 10.21 -10.27 0.83
CA ILE A 158 11.04 -10.48 -0.36
C ILE A 158 10.19 -10.40 -1.61
N CYS A 159 9.03 -11.09 -1.64
CA CYS A 159 8.10 -11.02 -2.77
C CYS A 159 7.63 -9.58 -3.03
N LYS A 160 7.26 -8.83 -1.97
CA LYS A 160 6.87 -7.42 -2.13
C LYS A 160 7.97 -6.56 -2.73
N ARG A 161 9.24 -6.77 -2.35
CA ARG A 161 10.37 -6.01 -2.93
C ARG A 161 10.65 -6.39 -4.39
N ALA A 162 10.43 -7.65 -4.75
CA ALA A 162 10.61 -8.12 -6.13
C ALA A 162 9.57 -7.52 -7.07
N ASP A 163 8.33 -7.31 -6.64
CA ASP A 163 7.29 -6.64 -7.43
C ASP A 163 7.54 -5.13 -7.63
N ASP A 164 8.33 -4.50 -6.75
CA ASP A 164 8.65 -3.07 -6.80
C ASP A 164 9.94 -2.75 -7.60
N SER A 165 10.73 -3.77 -8.01
CA SER A 165 12.02 -3.63 -8.72
C SER A 165 11.89 -3.85 -10.23
#